data_AF-A0AAD5X6S5-F1
#
_entry.id   AF-A0AAD5X6S5-F1
#
_cell.length_a   1.000
_cell.length_b   1.000
_cell.length_c   1.000
_cell.angle_alpha   90.00
_cell.angle_beta   90.00
_cell.angle_gamma   90.00
#
_symmetry.space_group_name_H-M   'P 1'
#
loop_
_entity.id
_entity.type
_entity.pdbx_description
1 polymer ?
#
loop_
_entity_poly.entity_id
_entity_poly.type
_entity_poly.pdbx_seq_one_letter_code
_entity_poly.pdbx_strand_id
1 'polypeptide(L)'
;MPIVIKDYTWTESDETVYITVPLKGINANKADFYANDEYIKVNYPPHFFELDLYASVDSESAVAAVGDGSVKFTLTKKAPKLWNTVKTTITDIEELKQRRTQAEQRAYQRQQEIRQEKLRLKRDQERELVQKQIEVERAERERVAALKEEEKRTAQVALAKWTEEIKSVAPSTGNDHEGGGVPVAADGEEAVVDRLREGDIFDEDDLAEADDVGGKALPESGITETGDEEEEGSDDEKGIDMEAIRAKVQEQLQGKSRPPPRAANAEIEITFTSRGLIPTKTARESEDAKWQAKISQAQAAHKAQQDKSDAKGIEEENPVFLKDKGNDFYRKGNFPAAINAYTAALQLDPKNLTCLSNRAASHLHLSNHAPCISDCDQALSLLKEEELFLIENLSDTPEASEKRRKATGKILLRRGAAKAGAGNLEGAKVDYEKALELDPRNDAVKADLVRLESVVR
;
A
#
# COMPACT_ATOMS: atom_id res chain seq x y z
N MET A 1 12.73 38.73 -9.81
CA MET A 1 14.10 38.58 -9.28
C MET A 1 14.03 38.54 -7.76
N PRO A 2 14.65 37.56 -7.11
CA PRO A 2 14.63 37.47 -5.65
C PRO A 2 15.43 38.63 -5.03
N ILE A 3 14.97 39.13 -3.89
CA ILE A 3 15.61 40.18 -3.10
C ILE A 3 16.71 39.52 -2.27
N VAL A 4 17.96 39.77 -2.64
CA VAL A 4 19.13 39.23 -1.93
C VAL A 4 19.28 39.93 -0.59
N ILE A 5 19.22 39.17 0.50
CA ILE A 5 19.47 39.69 1.85
C ILE A 5 20.96 39.62 2.15
N LYS A 6 21.51 40.74 2.60
CA LYS A 6 22.90 40.85 3.07
C LYS A 6 23.00 41.01 4.59
N ASP A 7 21.86 41.17 5.25
CA ASP A 7 21.76 41.38 6.69
C ASP A 7 21.77 40.01 7.38
N TYR A 8 22.92 39.65 7.96
CA TYR A 8 23.07 38.47 8.81
C TYR A 8 24.05 38.81 9.93
N THR A 9 23.86 38.17 11.08
CA THR A 9 24.78 38.28 12.22
C THR A 9 25.41 36.94 12.46
N TRP A 10 26.70 36.90 12.75
CA TRP A 10 27.39 35.67 13.05
C TRP A 10 28.28 35.82 14.28
N THR A 11 28.46 34.72 14.99
CA THR A 11 29.43 34.60 16.08
C THR A 11 30.17 33.28 15.92
N GLU A 12 31.40 33.20 16.41
CA GLU A 12 32.18 31.97 16.37
C GLU A 12 32.78 31.63 17.72
N SER A 13 32.98 30.34 17.91
CA SER A 13 33.87 29.74 18.90
C SER A 13 35.00 29.02 18.15
N ASP A 14 35.96 28.45 18.87
CA ASP A 14 37.04 27.66 18.27
C ASP A 14 36.51 26.46 17.48
N GLU A 15 35.40 25.88 17.93
CA GLU A 15 34.81 24.65 17.37
C GLU A 15 33.52 24.89 16.57
N THR A 16 32.77 25.95 16.83
CA THR A 16 31.43 26.15 16.26
C THR A 16 31.25 27.55 15.68
N VAL A 17 30.44 27.66 14.63
CA VAL A 17 30.02 28.93 14.04
C VAL A 17 28.51 29.03 14.14
N TYR A 18 28.02 30.16 14.64
CA TYR A 18 26.61 30.49 14.71
C TYR A 18 26.29 31.56 13.67
N ILE A 19 25.35 31.29 12.77
CA ILE A 19 24.93 32.23 11.73
C ILE A 19 23.44 32.46 11.88
N THR A 20 23.04 33.71 12.09
CA THR A 20 21.65 34.10 12.28
C THR A 20 21.17 34.92 11.09
N VAL A 21 20.11 34.46 10.44
CA VAL A 21 19.51 35.07 9.24
C VAL A 21 18.07 35.50 9.56
N PRO A 22 17.70 36.78 9.43
CA PRO A 22 16.35 37.27 9.76
C PRO A 22 15.33 36.91 8.66
N LEU A 23 14.23 36.24 9.03
CA LEU A 23 13.16 35.78 8.12
C LEU A 23 12.09 36.83 7.81
N LYS A 24 12.24 38.07 8.31
CA LYS A 24 11.34 39.22 8.05
C LYS A 24 9.84 38.91 8.22
N GLY A 25 9.48 38.09 9.22
CA GLY A 25 8.09 37.79 9.58
C GLY A 25 7.42 36.66 8.77
N ILE A 26 8.18 35.91 7.95
CA ILE A 26 7.66 34.73 7.24
C ILE A 26 7.68 33.52 8.18
N ASN A 27 6.63 32.69 8.09
CA ASN A 27 6.52 31.44 8.85
C ASN A 27 7.58 30.44 8.38
N ALA A 28 8.21 29.74 9.33
CA ALA A 28 9.25 28.73 9.10
C ALA A 28 8.87 27.71 8.01
N ASN A 29 7.60 27.30 7.95
CA ASN A 29 7.11 26.31 6.99
C ASN A 29 7.11 26.78 5.53
N LYS A 30 7.27 28.08 5.27
CA LYS A 30 7.33 28.66 3.92
C LYS A 30 8.76 29.00 3.49
N ALA A 31 9.76 28.64 4.30
CA ALA A 31 11.15 28.92 4.04
C ALA A 31 11.92 27.60 3.86
N ASP A 32 12.69 27.52 2.78
CA ASP A 32 13.57 26.38 2.51
C ASP A 32 14.97 26.70 3.01
N PHE A 33 15.51 25.81 3.84
CA PHE A 33 16.86 25.91 4.39
C PHE A 33 17.72 24.79 3.82
N TYR A 34 18.87 25.15 3.28
CA TYR A 34 19.84 24.22 2.74
C TYR A 34 21.23 24.56 3.28
N ALA A 35 21.92 23.55 3.80
CA ALA A 35 23.28 23.70 4.31
C ALA A 35 24.10 22.46 3.94
N ASN A 36 25.25 22.71 3.31
CA ASN A 36 26.29 21.72 3.01
C ASN A 36 27.52 21.99 3.85
N ASP A 37 28.59 21.22 3.61
CA ASP A 37 29.87 21.42 4.27
C ASP A 37 30.53 22.77 3.96
N GLU A 38 30.20 23.45 2.86
CA GLU A 38 30.86 24.71 2.48
C GLU A 38 29.90 25.83 2.04
N TYR A 39 28.60 25.56 1.94
CA TYR A 39 27.62 26.49 1.37
C TYR A 39 26.31 26.45 2.15
N ILE A 40 25.73 27.63 2.39
CA ILE A 40 24.41 27.81 3.01
C ILE A 40 23.52 28.59 2.05
N LYS A 41 22.28 28.13 1.92
CA LYS A 41 21.24 28.78 1.14
C LYS A 41 19.93 28.78 1.93
N VAL A 42 19.29 29.95 1.96
CA VAL A 42 17.96 30.13 2.57
C VAL A 42 17.06 30.83 1.57
N ASN A 43 15.96 30.18 1.22
CA ASN A 43 15.00 30.67 0.23
C ASN A 43 13.63 30.90 0.88
N TYR A 44 13.12 32.12 0.80
CA TYR A 44 11.82 32.49 1.37
C TYR A 44 11.23 33.63 0.54
N PRO A 45 10.49 33.30 -0.54
CA PRO A 45 10.05 34.27 -1.53
C PRO A 45 9.34 35.50 -0.91
N PRO A 46 9.68 36.74 -1.34
CA PRO A 46 10.57 37.10 -2.45
C PRO A 46 12.07 37.15 -2.08
N HIS A 47 12.48 36.76 -0.88
CA HIS A 47 13.84 36.90 -0.39
C HIS A 47 14.70 35.66 -0.61
N PHE A 48 16.00 35.90 -0.77
CA PHE A 48 17.00 34.88 -0.95
C PHE A 48 18.28 35.24 -0.20
N PHE A 49 18.88 34.27 0.48
CA PHE A 49 20.15 34.41 1.16
C PHE A 49 21.08 33.27 0.75
N GLU A 50 22.32 33.62 0.43
CA GLU A 50 23.38 32.67 0.14
C GLU A 50 24.67 33.09 0.83
N LEU A 51 25.43 32.08 1.28
CA LEU A 51 26.69 32.29 1.98
C LEU A 51 27.64 31.12 1.73
N ASP A 52 28.77 31.41 1.09
CA ASP A 52 29.91 30.49 0.99
C ASP A 52 30.78 30.61 2.24
N LEU A 53 30.96 29.49 2.93
CA LEU A 53 31.69 29.41 4.19
C LEU A 53 33.21 29.48 3.94
N TYR A 54 33.92 30.10 4.87
CA TYR A 54 35.38 30.20 4.83
C TYR A 54 36.05 28.83 4.74
N ALA A 55 35.69 27.92 5.65
CA ALA A 55 36.20 26.55 5.69
C ALA A 55 35.06 25.53 5.80
N SER A 56 35.41 24.25 5.64
CA SER A 56 34.42 23.18 5.69
C SER A 56 33.89 22.93 7.10
N VAL A 57 32.57 22.78 7.18
CA VAL A 57 31.83 22.40 8.39
C VAL A 57 31.44 20.94 8.33
N ASP A 58 31.23 20.37 9.50
CA ASP A 58 30.60 19.08 9.62
C ASP A 58 29.10 19.21 9.34
N SER A 59 28.63 18.55 8.29
CA SER A 59 27.25 18.58 7.85
C SER A 59 26.33 17.74 8.73
N GLU A 60 26.85 16.77 9.50
CA GLU A 60 26.04 15.86 10.31
C GLU A 60 25.62 16.48 11.65
N SER A 61 26.51 17.24 12.27
CA SER A 61 26.22 17.97 13.50
C SER A 61 25.60 19.36 13.26
N ALA A 62 25.36 19.73 12.00
CA ALA A 62 24.74 21.00 11.65
C ALA A 62 23.26 21.04 12.08
N VAL A 63 22.90 22.04 12.90
CA VAL A 63 21.52 22.23 13.39
C VAL A 63 21.02 23.60 12.96
N ALA A 64 19.86 23.66 12.31
CA ALA A 64 19.15 24.90 12.01
C ALA A 64 17.93 25.03 12.94
N ALA A 65 17.97 26.02 13.84
CA ALA A 65 16.86 26.34 14.72
C ALA A 65 16.12 27.57 14.20
N VAL A 66 14.80 27.46 14.01
CA VAL A 66 13.95 28.58 13.57
C VAL A 66 13.18 29.12 14.77
N GLY A 67 13.35 30.42 15.07
CA GLY A 67 12.74 31.06 16.23
C GLY A 67 12.79 32.58 16.14
N ASP A 68 11.82 33.26 16.75
CA ASP A 68 11.78 34.73 16.87
C ASP A 68 11.89 35.49 15.53
N GLY A 69 11.36 34.89 14.45
CA GLY A 69 11.42 35.47 13.11
C GLY A 69 12.83 35.45 12.49
N SER A 70 13.71 34.57 12.95
CA SER A 70 15.06 34.35 12.41
C SER A 70 15.43 32.85 12.39
N VAL A 71 16.43 32.49 11.58
CA VAL A 71 17.03 31.14 11.60
C VAL A 71 18.44 31.24 12.12
N LYS A 72 18.74 30.43 13.13
CA LYS A 72 20.07 30.27 13.69
C LYS A 72 20.64 28.93 13.26
N PHE A 73 21.65 28.97 12.39
CA PHE A 73 22.49 27.83 12.05
C PHE A 73 23.58 27.68 13.11
N THR A 74 23.69 26.49 13.67
CA THR A 74 24.79 26.05 14.53
C THR A 74 25.60 25.04 13.73
N LEU A 75 26.81 25.41 13.32
CA LEU A 75 27.67 24.62 12.45
C LEU A 75 28.96 24.28 13.17
N THR A 76 29.30 23.00 13.24
CA THR A 76 30.57 22.54 13.83
C THR A 76 31.67 22.59 12.77
N LYS A 77 32.83 23.16 13.10
CA LYS A 77 33.98 23.25 12.20
C LYS A 77 34.65 21.88 12.10
N LYS A 78 35.03 21.44 10.90
CA LYS A 78 35.83 20.19 10.75
C LYS A 78 37.22 20.32 11.35
N ALA A 79 37.80 21.52 11.30
CA ALA A 79 39.07 21.84 11.93
C ALA A 79 38.84 22.96 12.96
N PRO A 80 39.11 22.74 14.25
CA PRO A 80 38.94 23.77 15.28
C PRO A 80 39.96 24.89 15.04
N LYS A 81 39.46 26.05 14.59
CA LYS A 81 40.26 27.24 14.28
C LYS A 81 39.36 28.47 14.22
N LEU A 82 39.81 29.60 14.74
CA LEU A 82 39.16 30.91 14.55
C LEU A 82 39.24 31.32 13.09
N TRP A 83 38.09 31.58 12.48
CA TRP A 83 38.00 31.99 11.08
C TRP A 83 38.22 33.49 10.93
N ASN A 84 37.83 34.30 11.92
CA ASN A 84 37.81 35.77 11.90
C ASN A 84 36.93 36.38 10.79
N THR A 85 36.50 35.60 9.81
CA THR A 85 35.60 35.96 8.72
C THR A 85 34.82 34.71 8.29
N VAL A 86 33.49 34.81 8.18
CA VAL A 86 32.65 33.67 7.79
C VAL A 86 32.58 33.47 6.27
N LYS A 87 32.79 34.54 5.50
CA LYS A 87 32.83 34.47 4.03
C LYS A 87 34.19 33.98 3.56
N THR A 88 34.19 33.22 2.47
CA THR A 88 35.43 32.90 1.76
C THR A 88 36.10 34.17 1.19
N THR A 89 37.42 34.13 1.06
CA THR A 89 38.24 35.19 0.47
C THR A 89 38.27 35.15 -1.07
N ILE A 90 37.66 34.14 -1.69
CA ILE A 90 37.59 33.99 -3.14
C ILE A 90 36.67 35.06 -3.70
N THR A 91 37.20 35.89 -4.61
CA THR A 91 36.44 36.95 -5.29
C THR A 91 35.95 36.53 -6.68
N ASP A 92 36.52 35.47 -7.26
CA ASP A 92 36.15 34.99 -8.58
C ASP A 92 34.84 34.19 -8.54
N ILE A 93 33.92 34.53 -9.44
CA ILE A 93 32.56 33.98 -9.50
C ILE A 93 32.61 32.54 -10.02
N GLU A 94 33.50 32.24 -10.97
CA GLU A 94 33.61 30.90 -11.54
C GLU A 94 34.16 29.88 -10.53
N GLU A 95 35.20 30.25 -9.78
CA GLU A 95 35.74 29.43 -8.70
C GLU A 95 34.69 29.17 -7.60
N LEU A 96 33.90 30.18 -7.22
CA LEU A 96 32.80 30.00 -6.26
C LEU A 96 31.75 29.02 -6.80
N LYS A 97 31.38 29.11 -8.07
CA LYS A 97 30.42 28.20 -8.70
C LYS A 97 30.93 26.76 -8.74
N GLN A 98 32.20 26.56 -9.07
CA GLN A 98 32.83 25.24 -9.05
C GLN A 98 32.85 24.65 -7.64
N ARG A 99 33.22 25.45 -6.63
CA ARG A 99 33.22 25.04 -5.23
C ARG A 99 31.83 24.60 -4.75
N ARG A 100 30.78 25.36 -5.09
CA ARG A 100 29.39 25.01 -4.80
C ARG A 100 28.99 23.69 -5.44
N THR A 101 29.30 23.51 -6.73
CA THR A 101 28.98 22.28 -7.47
C THR A 101 29.69 21.06 -6.89
N GLN A 102 30.96 21.19 -6.49
CA GLN A 102 31.71 20.12 -5.84
C GLN A 102 31.17 19.77 -4.45
N ALA A 103 30.73 20.77 -3.67
CA ALA A 103 30.07 20.54 -2.38
C ALA A 103 28.74 19.80 -2.56
N GLU A 104 27.91 20.20 -3.52
CA GLU A 104 26.66 19.52 -3.86
C GLU A 104 26.89 18.07 -4.30
N GLN A 105 27.88 17.81 -5.15
CA GLN A 105 28.23 16.46 -5.59
C GLN A 105 28.65 15.55 -4.43
N ARG A 106 29.48 16.06 -3.50
CA ARG A 106 29.88 15.31 -2.30
C ARG A 106 28.70 15.03 -1.38
N ALA A 107 27.81 16.01 -1.17
CA ALA A 107 26.60 15.82 -0.37
C ALA A 107 25.69 14.74 -0.98
N TYR A 108 25.53 14.77 -2.32
CA TYR A 108 24.75 13.77 -3.06
C TYR A 108 25.36 12.36 -2.94
N GLN A 109 26.67 12.21 -3.16
CA GLN A 109 27.36 10.92 -3.02
C GLN A 109 27.20 10.34 -1.61
N ARG A 110 27.39 11.14 -0.56
CA ARG A 110 27.18 10.70 0.84
C ARG A 110 25.74 10.24 1.08
N GLN A 111 24.75 10.96 0.58
CA GLN A 111 23.34 10.55 0.71
C GLN A 111 23.06 9.21 0.00
N GLN A 112 23.68 8.98 -1.15
CA GLN A 112 23.59 7.70 -1.86
C GLN A 112 24.22 6.55 -1.05
N GLU A 113 25.40 6.76 -0.47
CA GLU A 113 26.09 5.77 0.37
C GLU A 113 25.26 5.42 1.60
N ILE A 114 24.75 6.42 2.34
CA ILE A 114 23.86 6.21 3.50
C ILE A 114 22.60 5.43 3.10
N ARG A 115 22.02 5.73 1.92
CA ARG A 115 20.86 5.01 1.40
C ARG A 115 21.20 3.55 1.09
N GLN A 116 22.36 3.29 0.46
CA GLN A 116 22.81 1.93 0.16
C GLN A 116 23.09 1.13 1.42
N GLU A 117 23.71 1.73 2.43
CA GLU A 117 23.99 1.07 3.70
C GLU A 117 22.71 0.72 4.45
N LYS A 118 21.72 1.62 4.50
CA LYS A 118 20.39 1.33 5.07
C LYS A 118 19.70 0.18 4.35
N LEU A 119 19.78 0.14 3.01
CA LEU A 119 19.23 -0.95 2.21
C LEU A 119 19.96 -2.28 2.51
N ARG A 120 21.28 -2.24 2.68
CA ARG A 120 22.07 -3.42 3.05
C ARG A 120 21.66 -3.95 4.42
N LEU A 121 21.55 -3.07 5.42
CA LEU A 121 21.13 -3.44 6.76
C LEU A 121 19.73 -4.05 6.77
N LYS A 122 18.78 -3.48 6.00
CA LYS A 122 17.43 -4.03 5.87
C LYS A 122 17.45 -5.43 5.25
N ARG A 123 18.22 -5.64 4.18
CA ARG A 123 18.39 -6.95 3.55
C ARG A 123 19.01 -7.98 4.48
N ASP A 124 19.99 -7.58 5.30
CA ASP A 124 20.62 -8.47 6.27
C ASP A 124 19.65 -8.85 7.40
N GLN A 125 18.83 -7.91 7.86
CA GLN A 125 17.75 -8.17 8.83
C GLN A 125 16.68 -9.12 8.27
N GLU A 126 16.23 -8.89 7.03
CA GLU A 126 15.27 -9.77 6.35
C GLU A 126 15.82 -11.19 6.20
N ARG A 127 17.09 -11.34 5.80
CA ARG A 127 17.78 -12.64 5.71
C ARG A 127 17.84 -13.34 7.06
N GLU A 128 18.15 -12.62 8.13
CA GLU A 128 18.20 -13.20 9.48
C GLU A 128 16.82 -13.69 9.94
N LEU A 129 15.75 -12.95 9.65
CA LEU A 129 14.38 -13.35 9.95
C LEU A 129 13.96 -14.60 9.15
N VAL A 130 14.25 -14.63 7.85
CA VAL A 130 13.98 -15.80 7.00
C VAL A 130 14.75 -17.02 7.49
N GLN A 131 16.02 -16.85 7.87
CA GLN A 131 16.84 -17.94 8.41
C GLN A 131 16.23 -18.52 9.70
N LYS A 132 15.78 -17.67 10.63
CA LYS A 132 15.09 -18.10 11.85
C LYS A 132 13.78 -18.84 11.54
N GLN A 133 13.03 -18.37 10.54
CA GLN A 133 11.80 -19.04 10.10
C GLN A 133 12.08 -20.44 9.54
N ILE A 134 13.13 -20.58 8.71
CA ILE A 134 13.56 -21.88 8.17
C ILE A 134 13.97 -22.84 9.31
N GLU A 135 14.62 -22.34 10.35
CA GLU A 135 15.01 -23.15 11.51
C GLU A 135 13.79 -23.65 12.29
N VAL A 136 12.77 -22.81 12.50
CA VAL A 136 11.51 -23.20 13.14
C VAL A 136 10.79 -24.26 12.31
N GLU A 137 10.63 -24.04 11.01
CA GLU A 137 9.99 -25.01 10.11
C GLU A 137 10.77 -26.33 10.04
N ARG A 138 12.10 -26.29 10.04
CA ARG A 138 12.93 -27.49 10.07
C ARG A 138 12.70 -28.29 11.35
N ALA A 139 12.71 -27.63 12.51
CA ALA A 139 12.47 -28.28 13.79
C ALA A 139 11.05 -28.91 13.86
N GLU A 140 10.05 -28.23 13.29
CA GLU A 140 8.70 -28.78 13.19
C GLU A 140 8.63 -30.00 12.27
N ARG A 141 9.26 -29.95 11.10
CA ARG A 141 9.34 -31.09 10.17
C ARG A 141 10.05 -32.28 10.79
N GLU A 142 11.15 -32.07 11.52
CA GLU A 142 11.87 -33.12 12.25
C GLU A 142 10.98 -33.75 13.34
N ARG A 143 10.23 -32.92 14.09
CA ARG A 143 9.28 -33.41 15.10
C ARG A 143 8.17 -34.27 14.48
N VAL A 144 7.58 -33.83 13.37
CA VAL A 144 6.54 -34.60 12.66
C VAL A 144 7.10 -35.90 12.10
N ALA A 145 8.32 -35.88 11.55
CA ALA A 145 8.99 -37.08 11.05
C ALA A 145 9.24 -38.10 12.17
N ALA A 146 9.70 -37.64 13.34
CA ALA A 146 9.92 -38.50 14.50
C ALA A 146 8.62 -39.16 15.00
N LEU A 147 7.52 -38.41 15.06
CA LEU A 147 6.20 -38.96 15.42
C LEU A 147 5.73 -40.01 14.40
N LYS A 148 5.88 -39.74 13.09
CA LYS A 148 5.53 -40.71 12.03
C LYS A 148 6.38 -41.98 12.12
N GLU A 149 7.66 -41.87 12.42
CA GLU A 149 8.57 -43.01 12.60
C GLU A 149 8.14 -43.86 13.81
N GLU A 150 7.75 -43.21 14.92
CA GLU A 150 7.26 -43.89 16.11
C GLU A 150 5.93 -44.62 15.85
N GLU A 151 4.95 -43.96 15.23
CA GLU A 151 3.69 -44.59 14.82
C GLU A 151 3.93 -45.79 13.90
N LYS A 152 4.79 -45.61 12.87
CA LYS A 152 5.18 -46.69 11.96
C LYS A 152 5.81 -47.87 12.72
N ARG A 153 6.70 -47.61 13.69
CA ARG A 153 7.31 -48.65 14.52
C ARG A 153 6.25 -49.38 15.36
N THR A 154 5.32 -48.66 15.98
CA THR A 154 4.23 -49.29 16.74
C THR A 154 3.32 -50.15 15.87
N ALA A 155 2.97 -49.67 14.67
CA ALA A 155 2.19 -50.42 13.69
C ALA A 155 2.94 -51.67 13.22
N GLN A 156 4.25 -51.58 12.97
CA GLN A 156 5.09 -52.75 12.61
C GLN A 156 5.14 -53.79 13.72
N VAL A 157 5.28 -53.36 14.99
CA VAL A 157 5.25 -54.28 16.14
C VAL A 157 3.87 -54.92 16.30
N ALA A 158 2.79 -54.15 16.15
CA ALA A 158 1.43 -54.66 16.20
C ALA A 158 1.17 -55.68 15.09
N LEU A 159 1.63 -55.40 13.86
CA LEU A 159 1.55 -56.32 12.72
C LEU A 159 2.32 -57.61 13.01
N ALA A 160 3.56 -57.51 13.50
CA ALA A 160 4.36 -58.69 13.87
C ALA A 160 3.64 -59.56 14.92
N LYS A 161 3.10 -58.94 15.97
CA LYS A 161 2.33 -59.65 17.00
C LYS A 161 1.07 -60.32 16.42
N TRP A 162 0.32 -59.63 15.58
CA TRP A 162 -0.86 -60.18 14.91
C TRP A 162 -0.49 -61.37 14.00
N THR A 163 0.63 -61.30 13.28
CA THR A 163 1.11 -62.43 12.46
C THR A 163 1.51 -63.64 13.29
N GLU A 164 2.09 -63.44 14.48
CA GLU A 164 2.39 -64.53 15.42
C GLU A 164 1.11 -65.16 15.99
N GLU A 165 0.10 -64.35 16.32
CA GLU A 165 -1.21 -64.83 16.78
C GLU A 165 -1.88 -65.70 15.71
N ILE A 166 -1.89 -65.28 14.44
CA ILE A 166 -2.40 -66.10 13.32
C ILE A 166 -1.65 -67.41 13.21
N LYS A 167 -0.31 -67.39 13.31
CA LYS A 167 0.51 -68.60 13.22
C LYS A 167 0.25 -69.57 14.38
N SER A 168 -0.16 -69.05 15.54
CA SER A 168 -0.49 -69.84 16.74
C SER A 168 -1.92 -70.43 16.73
N VAL A 169 -2.84 -69.83 15.96
CA VAL A 169 -4.26 -70.26 15.86
C VAL A 169 -4.47 -71.33 14.78
N ALA A 170 -3.42 -71.76 14.07
CA ALA A 170 -3.53 -72.85 13.09
C ALA A 170 -3.31 -74.24 13.72
N PRO A 171 -4.36 -75.08 13.80
CA PRO A 171 -4.20 -76.53 13.65
C PRO A 171 -4.96 -77.08 12.43
N SER A 172 -4.23 -77.87 11.65
CA SER A 172 -4.63 -78.96 10.75
C SER A 172 -6.12 -79.10 10.35
N THR A 173 -6.44 -78.73 9.12
CA THR A 173 -7.26 -79.53 8.20
C THR A 173 -6.80 -79.26 6.77
N GLY A 174 -6.28 -80.28 6.08
CA GLY A 174 -6.13 -80.25 4.63
C GLY A 174 -7.49 -80.38 3.95
N ASN A 175 -7.67 -79.74 2.79
CA ASN A 175 -7.76 -80.41 1.50
C ASN A 175 -7.98 -79.37 0.38
N ASP A 176 -7.20 -79.51 -0.69
CA ASP A 176 -7.48 -79.28 -2.11
C ASP A 176 -8.70 -78.44 -2.53
N HIS A 177 -8.51 -77.38 -3.32
CA HIS A 177 -8.72 -77.37 -4.78
C HIS A 177 -8.60 -75.95 -5.36
N GLU A 178 -8.05 -75.89 -6.57
CA GLU A 178 -8.05 -74.73 -7.47
C GLU A 178 -9.45 -74.20 -7.72
N GLY A 179 -9.58 -72.87 -7.86
CA GLY A 179 -10.83 -72.25 -8.28
C GLY A 179 -10.76 -70.74 -8.16
N GLY A 180 -10.73 -70.06 -9.31
CA GLY A 180 -10.51 -68.63 -9.42
C GLY A 180 -11.68 -67.74 -9.02
N GLY A 181 -11.48 -66.45 -9.26
CA GLY A 181 -12.50 -65.40 -9.21
C GLY A 181 -12.18 -64.34 -8.17
N VAL A 182 -11.49 -63.29 -8.59
CA VAL A 182 -11.48 -62.02 -7.85
C VAL A 182 -12.77 -61.28 -8.22
N PRO A 183 -13.68 -60.99 -7.28
CA PRO A 183 -14.82 -60.13 -7.56
C PRO A 183 -14.45 -58.67 -7.32
N VAL A 184 -15.02 -57.84 -8.18
CA VAL A 184 -15.04 -56.38 -8.15
C VAL A 184 -15.97 -55.89 -7.02
N ALA A 185 -15.49 -54.93 -6.22
CA ALA A 185 -16.26 -53.90 -5.50
C ALA A 185 -15.24 -52.82 -5.09
N ALA A 186 -15.16 -51.62 -5.69
CA ALA A 186 -16.14 -50.52 -5.67
C ALA A 186 -16.47 -50.08 -4.23
N ASP A 187 -15.69 -49.13 -3.70
CA ASP A 187 -16.17 -47.84 -3.18
C ASP A 187 -15.07 -47.18 -2.32
N GLY A 188 -14.84 -45.89 -2.57
CA GLY A 188 -13.85 -45.09 -1.86
C GLY A 188 -13.54 -43.81 -2.61
N GLU A 189 -14.46 -42.85 -2.52
CA GLU A 189 -14.34 -41.48 -3.01
C GLU A 189 -13.03 -40.83 -2.55
N GLU A 190 -12.20 -40.42 -3.51
CA GLU A 190 -11.09 -39.49 -3.26
C GLU A 190 -11.40 -38.18 -3.97
N ALA A 191 -11.66 -37.15 -3.17
CA ALA A 191 -11.87 -35.79 -3.61
C ALA A 191 -10.61 -35.29 -4.32
N VAL A 192 -10.71 -35.15 -5.64
CA VAL A 192 -9.67 -34.53 -6.47
C VAL A 192 -9.74 -33.03 -6.25
N VAL A 193 -8.74 -32.51 -5.53
CA VAL A 193 -8.50 -31.07 -5.38
C VAL A 193 -8.14 -30.51 -6.75
N ASP A 194 -9.01 -29.62 -7.24
CA ASP A 194 -8.87 -28.93 -8.52
C ASP A 194 -7.52 -28.19 -8.57
N ARG A 195 -6.68 -28.55 -9.54
CA ARG A 195 -5.43 -27.82 -9.84
C ARG A 195 -5.80 -26.52 -10.54
N LEU A 196 -5.70 -25.42 -9.80
CA LEU A 196 -5.63 -24.06 -10.33
C LEU A 196 -4.56 -24.00 -11.43
N ARG A 197 -4.95 -23.52 -12.60
CA ARG A 197 -4.08 -23.36 -13.77
C ARG A 197 -3.24 -22.10 -13.62
N GLU A 198 -1.92 -22.26 -13.61
CA GLU A 198 -0.94 -21.18 -13.41
C GLU A 198 -0.76 -20.23 -14.62
N GLY A 199 -1.55 -20.33 -15.69
CA GLY A 199 -1.28 -19.66 -16.98
C GLY A 199 -1.93 -18.29 -17.22
N ASP A 200 -2.87 -17.85 -16.37
CA ASP A 200 -3.74 -16.71 -16.70
C ASP A 200 -3.26 -15.33 -16.19
N ILE A 201 -2.17 -15.30 -15.42
CA ILE A 201 -1.62 -14.04 -14.90
C ILE A 201 -0.67 -13.45 -15.94
N PHE A 202 -0.96 -12.23 -16.36
CA PHE A 202 0.00 -11.45 -17.14
C PHE A 202 1.05 -10.91 -16.17
N ASP A 203 2.20 -11.55 -16.09
CA ASP A 203 3.40 -11.01 -15.45
C ASP A 203 4.35 -10.52 -16.55
N GLU A 204 4.99 -9.36 -16.34
CA GLU A 204 5.80 -8.69 -17.37
C GLU A 204 7.03 -9.49 -17.83
N ASP A 205 7.39 -10.55 -17.10
CA ASP A 205 8.63 -11.32 -17.23
C ASP A 205 8.46 -12.78 -17.70
N ASP A 206 7.24 -13.31 -17.86
CA ASP A 206 7.06 -14.74 -18.17
C ASP A 206 6.94 -15.04 -19.68
N LEU A 207 8.06 -15.51 -20.23
CA LEU A 207 8.19 -16.20 -21.51
C LEU A 207 8.25 -17.72 -21.28
N ALA A 208 7.12 -18.42 -21.30
CA ALA A 208 7.06 -19.86 -21.60
C ALA A 208 5.66 -20.27 -22.08
N GLU A 209 5.65 -21.26 -22.98
CA GLU A 209 4.50 -21.73 -23.76
C GLU A 209 3.28 -22.16 -22.92
N ALA A 210 2.08 -21.92 -23.48
CA ALA A 210 0.82 -22.36 -22.90
C ALA A 210 0.10 -23.34 -23.86
N ASP A 211 -0.11 -24.57 -23.39
CA ASP A 211 -1.19 -25.44 -23.85
C ASP A 211 -2.43 -25.15 -22.98
N ASP A 212 -3.54 -24.70 -23.60
CA ASP A 212 -4.79 -24.48 -22.86
C ASP A 212 -6.09 -24.90 -23.60
N VAL A 213 -6.76 -25.90 -23.00
CA VAL A 213 -8.06 -26.52 -23.24
C VAL A 213 -9.30 -25.66 -22.93
N GLY A 214 -10.27 -25.70 -23.85
CA GLY A 214 -11.54 -24.98 -23.83
C GLY A 214 -12.60 -25.43 -22.81
N GLY A 215 -13.48 -24.47 -22.48
CA GLY A 215 -14.60 -24.63 -21.54
C GLY A 215 -15.80 -25.36 -22.12
N LYS A 216 -16.39 -26.23 -21.29
CA LYS A 216 -17.66 -26.95 -21.51
C LYS A 216 -18.82 -26.13 -20.93
N ALA A 217 -19.90 -26.00 -21.70
CA ALA A 217 -21.17 -25.41 -21.27
C ALA A 217 -22.30 -26.46 -21.28
N LEU A 218 -23.35 -26.22 -20.47
CA LEU A 218 -24.79 -26.58 -20.58
C LEU A 218 -25.42 -26.84 -19.18
N PRO A 219 -26.76 -26.75 -18.96
CA PRO A 219 -27.82 -26.02 -19.66
C PRO A 219 -28.80 -25.24 -18.71
N GLU A 220 -29.79 -24.61 -19.34
CA GLU A 220 -30.84 -23.70 -18.85
C GLU A 220 -31.90 -24.27 -17.88
N SER A 221 -32.45 -23.40 -17.03
CA SER A 221 -33.86 -23.22 -16.61
C SER A 221 -33.89 -22.27 -15.40
N GLY A 222 -34.88 -21.46 -15.06
CA GLY A 222 -36.23 -21.18 -15.53
C GLY A 222 -36.77 -20.05 -14.63
N ILE A 223 -37.66 -19.26 -15.19
CA ILE A 223 -38.17 -17.96 -14.74
C ILE A 223 -39.04 -18.08 -13.48
N THR A 224 -38.95 -17.14 -12.53
CA THR A 224 -40.14 -16.53 -11.87
C THR A 224 -39.86 -15.11 -11.39
N GLU A 225 -40.72 -14.19 -11.84
CA GLU A 225 -40.86 -12.79 -11.45
C GLU A 225 -41.32 -12.62 -9.99
N THR A 226 -40.78 -11.61 -9.31
CA THR A 226 -41.41 -10.69 -8.33
C THR A 226 -40.30 -9.68 -7.97
N GLY A 227 -40.46 -8.37 -7.84
CA GLY A 227 -41.54 -7.41 -7.87
C GLY A 227 -40.87 -6.10 -7.42
N ASP A 228 -41.13 -5.01 -8.12
CA ASP A 228 -40.46 -3.71 -7.95
C ASP A 228 -40.67 -3.10 -6.55
N GLU A 229 -39.58 -2.67 -5.90
CA GLU A 229 -39.62 -1.59 -4.91
C GLU A 229 -38.41 -0.67 -5.13
N GLU A 230 -38.71 0.54 -5.59
CA GLU A 230 -37.82 1.69 -5.71
C GLU A 230 -37.56 2.26 -4.30
N GLU A 231 -36.31 2.26 -3.83
CA GLU A 231 -35.89 3.11 -2.70
C GLU A 231 -35.02 4.26 -3.22
N GLU A 232 -35.65 5.43 -3.31
CA GLU A 232 -34.99 6.72 -3.45
C GLU A 232 -34.18 7.04 -2.19
N GLY A 233 -32.94 7.53 -2.39
CA GLY A 233 -32.08 8.01 -1.31
C GLY A 233 -32.62 9.29 -0.67
N SER A 234 -32.75 9.27 0.66
CA SER A 234 -33.02 10.46 1.48
C SER A 234 -31.74 10.94 2.19
N ASP A 235 -31.24 12.09 1.75
CA ASP A 235 -30.24 12.90 2.46
C ASP A 235 -30.85 13.50 3.75
N ASP A 236 -30.54 12.93 4.91
CA ASP A 236 -30.88 13.50 6.22
C ASP A 236 -29.72 14.34 6.80
N GLU A 237 -29.58 15.58 6.34
CA GLU A 237 -28.88 16.63 7.09
C GLU A 237 -29.68 16.97 8.36
N LYS A 238 -29.31 16.39 9.51
CA LYS A 238 -29.80 16.88 10.82
C LYS A 238 -29.06 18.17 11.20
N GLY A 239 -29.51 19.28 10.63
CA GLY A 239 -29.16 20.62 11.09
C GLY A 239 -29.54 20.81 12.57
N ILE A 240 -28.57 21.25 13.37
CA ILE A 240 -28.78 21.60 14.78
C ILE A 240 -29.62 22.87 14.83
N ASP A 241 -30.83 22.77 15.38
CA ASP A 241 -31.76 23.90 15.52
C ASP A 241 -31.27 24.89 16.59
N MET A 242 -30.51 25.90 16.12
CA MET A 242 -29.95 26.99 16.92
C MET A 242 -31.02 27.88 17.57
N GLU A 243 -32.26 27.85 17.07
CA GLU A 243 -33.36 28.67 17.57
C GLU A 243 -33.95 28.07 18.85
N ALA A 244 -34.08 26.74 18.91
CA ALA A 244 -34.44 26.00 20.11
C ALA A 244 -33.42 26.18 21.26
N ILE A 245 -32.13 26.26 20.94
CA ILE A 245 -31.07 26.50 21.93
C ILE A 245 -31.14 27.95 22.46
N ARG A 246 -31.37 28.94 21.59
CA ARG A 246 -31.53 30.34 22.00
C ARG A 246 -32.72 30.55 22.91
N ALA A 247 -33.86 29.91 22.63
CA ALA A 247 -35.07 30.01 23.45
C ALA A 247 -34.82 29.51 24.88
N LYS A 248 -34.15 28.35 25.04
CA LYS A 248 -33.77 27.80 26.35
C LYS A 248 -32.84 28.72 27.15
N VAL A 249 -31.88 29.36 26.48
CA VAL A 249 -30.94 30.28 27.13
C VAL A 249 -31.64 31.56 27.57
N GLN A 250 -32.59 32.07 26.78
CA GLN A 250 -33.40 33.25 27.16
C GLN A 250 -34.32 32.96 28.33
N GLU A 251 -34.95 31.79 28.39
CA GLU A 251 -35.78 31.37 29.51
C GLU A 251 -34.98 31.28 30.81
N GLN A 252 -33.74 30.77 30.75
CA GLN A 252 -32.84 30.72 31.92
C GLN A 252 -32.34 32.10 32.40
N LEU A 253 -32.41 33.12 31.55
CA LEU A 253 -32.03 34.49 31.89
C LEU A 253 -33.21 35.31 32.47
N GLN A 254 -34.45 34.92 32.18
CA GLN A 254 -35.67 35.56 32.70
C GLN A 254 -36.00 35.09 34.12
N GLY A 255 -35.17 35.49 35.09
CA GLY A 255 -35.45 35.18 36.50
C GLY A 255 -34.46 35.72 37.52
N LYS A 256 -33.36 36.36 37.10
CA LYS A 256 -32.37 36.94 38.01
C LYS A 256 -32.37 38.47 37.92
N SER A 257 -33.11 39.12 38.82
CA SER A 257 -32.98 40.57 39.02
C SER A 257 -31.61 40.88 39.62
N ARG A 258 -30.84 41.78 39.00
CA ARG A 258 -29.58 42.25 39.57
C ARG A 258 -29.87 43.10 40.82
N PRO A 259 -29.19 42.87 41.95
CA PRO A 259 -29.37 43.71 43.13
C PRO A 259 -28.87 45.14 42.85
N PRO A 260 -29.47 46.16 43.47
CA PRO A 260 -29.12 47.56 43.22
C PRO A 260 -27.68 47.87 43.68
N PRO A 261 -26.99 48.82 43.01
CA PRO A 261 -25.64 49.23 43.40
C PRO A 261 -25.66 49.94 44.77
N ARG A 262 -24.71 49.61 45.65
CA ARG A 262 -24.62 50.19 47.00
C ARG A 262 -24.07 51.62 46.95
N ALA A 263 -24.55 52.48 47.84
CA ALA A 263 -24.12 53.88 47.96
C ALA A 263 -22.64 53.99 48.40
N ALA A 264 -21.95 55.02 47.90
CA ALA A 264 -20.48 55.05 47.77
C ALA A 264 -19.64 55.19 49.06
N ASN A 265 -20.23 55.37 50.26
CA ASN A 265 -19.46 55.78 51.44
C ASN A 265 -19.76 54.97 52.73
N ALA A 266 -19.88 53.64 52.64
CA ALA A 266 -19.99 52.79 53.84
C ALA A 266 -18.70 51.96 54.03
N GLU A 267 -18.01 52.20 55.14
CA GLU A 267 -16.83 51.45 55.58
C GLU A 267 -17.22 49.99 55.87
N ILE A 268 -16.52 49.04 55.25
CA ILE A 268 -16.88 47.61 55.26
C ILE A 268 -16.17 46.93 56.43
N GLU A 269 -16.89 46.64 57.51
CA GLU A 269 -16.40 45.69 58.52
C GLU A 269 -16.50 44.25 57.98
N ILE A 270 -15.36 43.67 57.64
CA ILE A 270 -15.26 42.27 57.24
C ILE A 270 -15.07 41.42 58.50
N THR A 271 -16.16 40.92 59.07
CA THR A 271 -16.10 39.86 60.07
C THR A 271 -16.04 38.50 59.39
N PHE A 272 -14.88 37.85 59.41
CA PHE A 272 -14.74 36.46 58.95
C PHE A 272 -15.47 35.52 59.91
N THR A 273 -16.60 34.96 59.47
CA THR A 273 -17.23 33.83 60.16
C THR A 273 -16.45 32.56 59.84
N SER A 274 -15.84 31.93 60.84
CA SER A 274 -15.17 30.64 60.69
C SER A 274 -16.18 29.58 60.27
N ARG A 275 -16.21 29.26 58.98
CA ARG A 275 -17.09 28.23 58.43
C ARG A 275 -16.61 26.85 58.91
N GLY A 276 -17.44 26.23 59.74
CA GLY A 276 -17.43 24.78 59.96
C GLY A 276 -17.67 24.01 58.65
N LEU A 277 -17.14 22.78 58.63
CA LEU A 277 -17.06 21.83 57.53
C LEU A 277 -18.17 21.95 56.46
N ILE A 278 -17.75 22.19 55.22
CA ILE A 278 -18.54 21.90 54.01
C ILE A 278 -18.41 20.38 53.75
N PRO A 279 -19.51 19.64 53.48
CA PRO A 279 -19.45 18.21 53.20
C PRO A 279 -18.67 17.88 51.92
N THR A 280 -17.49 17.29 52.13
CA THR A 280 -16.74 16.27 51.36
C THR A 280 -16.58 16.37 49.83
N LYS A 281 -15.29 16.44 49.44
CA LYS A 281 -14.63 16.19 48.15
C LYS A 281 -15.11 14.97 47.32
N THR A 282 -15.77 13.98 47.91
CA THR A 282 -15.93 12.64 47.31
C THR A 282 -16.92 12.56 46.14
N ALA A 283 -17.97 13.39 46.11
CA ALA A 283 -18.95 13.36 45.02
C ALA A 283 -18.39 13.93 43.71
N ARG A 284 -17.63 15.02 43.79
CA ARG A 284 -17.03 15.71 42.63
C ARG A 284 -15.88 14.92 42.02
N GLU A 285 -15.07 14.27 42.86
CA GLU A 285 -14.03 13.33 42.42
C GLU A 285 -14.62 12.15 41.62
N SER A 286 -15.83 11.68 41.97
CA SER A 286 -16.49 10.59 41.25
C SER A 286 -17.03 11.00 39.87
N GLU A 287 -17.47 12.24 39.71
CA GLU A 287 -17.92 12.78 38.42
C GLU A 287 -16.73 13.16 37.53
N ASP A 288 -15.70 13.76 38.10
CA ASP A 288 -14.45 14.10 37.39
C ASP A 288 -13.74 12.84 36.89
N ALA A 289 -13.70 11.76 37.68
CA ALA A 289 -13.14 10.48 37.26
C ALA A 289 -13.93 9.83 36.11
N LYS A 290 -15.27 9.89 36.15
CA LYS A 290 -16.13 9.41 35.06
C LYS A 290 -15.93 10.23 33.79
N TRP A 291 -15.77 11.54 33.92
CA TRP A 291 -15.52 12.44 32.80
C TRP A 291 -14.15 12.20 32.18
N GLN A 292 -13.11 12.03 33.00
CA GLN A 292 -11.76 11.68 32.55
C GLN A 292 -11.73 10.31 31.84
N ALA A 293 -12.44 9.31 32.37
CA ALA A 293 -12.57 7.99 31.73
C ALA A 293 -13.30 8.07 30.38
N LYS A 294 -14.29 8.95 30.26
CA LYS A 294 -15.02 9.16 29.00
C LYS A 294 -14.14 9.86 27.94
N ILE A 295 -13.31 10.81 28.37
CA ILE A 295 -12.32 11.45 27.49
C ILE A 295 -11.24 10.46 27.06
N SER A 296 -10.69 9.68 27.97
CA SER A 296 -9.67 8.69 27.64
C SER A 296 -10.22 7.60 26.71
N GLN A 297 -11.48 7.18 26.90
CA GLN A 297 -12.16 6.25 26.01
C GLN A 297 -12.40 6.86 24.62
N ALA A 298 -12.81 8.12 24.53
CA ALA A 298 -12.97 8.82 23.26
C ALA A 298 -11.62 9.01 22.53
N GLN A 299 -10.56 9.35 23.27
CA GLN A 299 -9.20 9.45 22.73
C GLN A 299 -8.67 8.09 22.28
N ALA A 300 -8.93 7.02 23.03
CA ALA A 300 -8.54 5.66 22.64
C ALA A 300 -9.31 5.16 21.41
N ALA A 301 -10.60 5.48 21.30
CA ALA A 301 -11.41 5.16 20.12
C ALA A 301 -10.93 5.93 18.88
N HIS A 302 -10.63 7.22 19.03
CA HIS A 302 -10.07 8.05 17.96
C HIS A 302 -8.66 7.55 17.55
N LYS A 303 -7.81 7.20 18.51
CA LYS A 303 -6.50 6.60 18.26
C LYS A 303 -6.61 5.24 17.57
N ALA A 304 -7.55 4.38 17.96
CA ALA A 304 -7.77 3.09 17.32
C ALA A 304 -8.34 3.20 15.90
N GLN A 305 -9.12 4.26 15.59
CA GLN A 305 -9.53 4.57 14.22
C GLN A 305 -8.37 5.11 13.39
N GLN A 306 -7.52 5.97 13.98
CA GLN A 306 -6.32 6.48 13.34
C GLN A 306 -5.28 5.38 13.11
N ASP A 307 -5.07 4.47 14.05
CA ASP A 307 -4.20 3.30 13.90
C ASP A 307 -4.74 2.32 12.83
N LYS A 308 -6.05 2.31 12.55
CA LYS A 308 -6.65 1.55 11.44
C LYS A 308 -6.50 2.24 10.08
N SER A 309 -6.49 3.58 10.03
CA SER A 309 -6.21 4.32 8.78
C SER A 309 -4.71 4.37 8.48
N ASP A 310 -3.88 4.44 9.51
CA ASP A 310 -2.41 4.44 9.42
C ASP A 310 -1.86 2.99 9.26
N ALA A 311 -2.71 1.98 9.46
CA ALA A 311 -2.47 0.59 9.04
C ALA A 311 -2.72 0.34 7.54
N LYS A 312 -3.03 1.39 6.77
CA LYS A 312 -2.71 1.40 5.34
C LYS A 312 -1.19 1.53 5.25
N GLY A 313 -0.50 0.40 5.48
CA GLY A 313 0.95 0.37 5.62
C GLY A 313 1.60 1.07 4.43
N ILE A 314 2.77 1.66 4.64
CA ILE A 314 3.58 2.34 3.60
C ILE A 314 3.74 1.47 2.31
N GLU A 315 3.52 0.16 2.42
CA GLU A 315 3.47 -0.81 1.30
C GLU A 315 2.21 -0.71 0.41
N GLU A 316 1.04 -0.33 0.96
CA GLU A 316 -0.22 -0.16 0.20
C GLU A 316 -0.27 1.14 -0.62
N GLU A 317 0.75 2.00 -0.52
CA GLU A 317 0.95 3.16 -1.42
C GLU A 317 1.86 2.82 -2.61
N ASN A 318 2.39 1.60 -2.71
CA ASN A 318 3.21 1.17 -3.83
C ASN A 318 2.35 0.44 -4.89
N PRO A 319 2.25 0.95 -6.14
CA PRO A 319 1.50 0.30 -7.22
C PRO A 319 1.94 -1.15 -7.48
N VAL A 320 3.25 -1.43 -7.35
CA VAL A 320 3.82 -2.76 -7.57
C VAL A 320 3.35 -3.76 -6.52
N PHE A 321 3.34 -3.35 -5.25
CA PHE A 321 2.85 -4.19 -4.15
C PHE A 321 1.36 -4.50 -4.31
N LEU A 322 0.54 -3.51 -4.68
CA LEU A 322 -0.89 -3.71 -4.91
C LEU A 322 -1.16 -4.63 -6.11
N LYS A 323 -0.35 -4.54 -7.17
CA LYS A 323 -0.40 -5.47 -8.31
C LYS A 323 -0.08 -6.90 -7.84
N ASP A 324 1.01 -7.10 -7.11
CA ASP A 324 1.41 -8.43 -6.63
C ASP A 324 0.36 -9.02 -5.66
N LYS A 325 -0.20 -8.18 -4.78
CA LYS A 325 -1.32 -8.54 -3.90
C LYS A 325 -2.56 -8.96 -4.70
N GLY A 326 -2.86 -8.27 -5.80
CA GLY A 326 -3.91 -8.65 -6.74
C GLY A 326 -3.64 -9.99 -7.41
N ASN A 327 -2.40 -10.21 -7.88
CA ASN A 327 -1.97 -11.48 -8.46
C ASN A 327 -2.12 -12.64 -7.45
N ASP A 328 -1.78 -12.43 -6.18
CA ASP A 328 -1.96 -13.44 -5.14
C ASP A 328 -3.44 -13.78 -4.88
N PHE A 329 -4.33 -12.78 -4.90
CA PHE A 329 -5.77 -13.03 -4.81
C PHE A 329 -6.29 -13.76 -6.05
N TYR A 330 -5.78 -13.43 -7.23
CA TYR A 330 -6.11 -14.12 -8.48
C TYR A 330 -5.70 -15.59 -8.43
N ARG A 331 -4.45 -15.90 -8.02
CA ARG A 331 -3.97 -17.28 -7.84
C ARG A 331 -4.82 -18.07 -6.84
N LYS A 332 -5.33 -17.40 -5.81
CA LYS A 332 -6.23 -18.00 -4.80
C LYS A 332 -7.68 -18.16 -5.28
N GLY A 333 -8.01 -17.74 -6.51
CA GLY A 333 -9.37 -17.77 -7.06
C GLY A 333 -10.31 -16.70 -6.48
N ASN A 334 -9.80 -15.77 -5.68
CA ASN A 334 -10.60 -14.68 -5.12
C ASN A 334 -10.60 -13.48 -6.08
N PHE A 335 -11.37 -13.60 -7.16
CA PHE A 335 -11.47 -12.57 -8.21
C PHE A 335 -12.02 -11.23 -7.71
N PRO A 336 -13.02 -11.15 -6.80
CA PRO A 336 -13.49 -9.87 -6.27
C PRO A 336 -12.42 -9.11 -5.48
N ALA A 337 -11.63 -9.81 -4.64
CA ALA A 337 -10.53 -9.19 -3.92
C ALA A 337 -9.39 -8.77 -4.87
N ALA A 338 -9.12 -9.57 -5.91
CA ALA A 338 -8.16 -9.22 -6.95
C ALA A 338 -8.56 -7.93 -7.69
N ILE A 339 -9.83 -7.78 -8.07
CA ILE A 339 -10.37 -6.56 -8.71
C ILE A 339 -10.16 -5.34 -7.81
N ASN A 340 -10.43 -5.45 -6.50
CA ASN A 340 -10.22 -4.35 -5.56
C ASN A 340 -8.74 -3.96 -5.46
N ALA A 341 -7.84 -4.95 -5.39
CA ALA A 341 -6.40 -4.71 -5.33
C ALA A 341 -5.87 -4.07 -6.62
N TYR A 342 -6.27 -4.57 -7.79
CA TYR A 342 -5.89 -3.96 -9.08
C TYR A 342 -6.50 -2.56 -9.25
N THR A 343 -7.72 -2.33 -8.77
CA THR A 343 -8.34 -1.00 -8.82
C THR A 343 -7.58 0.00 -7.95
N ALA A 344 -7.15 -0.41 -6.75
CA ALA A 344 -6.27 0.42 -5.92
C ALA A 344 -4.92 0.68 -6.61
N ALA A 345 -4.34 -0.32 -7.30
CA ALA A 345 -3.11 -0.14 -8.07
C ALA A 345 -3.31 0.89 -9.21
N LEU A 346 -4.42 0.80 -9.95
CA LEU A 346 -4.76 1.68 -11.06
C LEU A 346 -5.13 3.10 -10.63
N GLN A 347 -5.56 3.30 -9.37
CA GLN A 347 -5.74 4.64 -8.81
C GLN A 347 -4.40 5.37 -8.62
N LEU A 348 -3.33 4.62 -8.35
CA LEU A 348 -1.98 5.16 -8.18
C LEU A 348 -1.23 5.26 -9.51
N ASP A 349 -1.36 4.24 -10.36
CA ASP A 349 -0.78 4.20 -11.71
C ASP A 349 -1.85 3.83 -12.75
N PRO A 350 -2.55 4.85 -13.32
CA PRO A 350 -3.59 4.62 -14.31
C PRO A 350 -3.10 4.03 -15.64
N LYS A 351 -1.79 4.08 -15.90
CA LYS A 351 -1.20 3.62 -17.18
C LYS A 351 -0.63 2.20 -17.10
N ASN A 352 -0.86 1.50 -15.99
CA ASN A 352 -0.34 0.16 -15.79
C ASN A 352 -1.11 -0.88 -16.64
N LEU A 353 -0.54 -1.26 -17.78
CA LEU A 353 -1.14 -2.22 -18.72
C LEU A 353 -1.40 -3.59 -18.07
N THR A 354 -0.48 -4.05 -17.24
CA THR A 354 -0.56 -5.34 -16.55
C THR A 354 -1.76 -5.40 -15.60
N CYS A 355 -1.96 -4.35 -14.81
CA CYS A 355 -3.11 -4.25 -13.90
C CYS A 355 -4.44 -4.20 -14.65
N LEU A 356 -4.52 -3.43 -15.76
CA LEU A 356 -5.72 -3.39 -16.61
C LEU A 356 -6.04 -4.78 -17.19
N SER A 357 -5.02 -5.45 -17.73
CA SER A 357 -5.17 -6.77 -18.32
C SER A 357 -5.60 -7.82 -17.29
N ASN A 358 -5.00 -7.85 -16.09
CA ASN A 358 -5.32 -8.82 -15.04
C ASN A 358 -6.67 -8.53 -14.37
N ARG A 359 -7.06 -7.25 -14.24
CA ARG A 359 -8.41 -6.87 -13.80
C ARG A 359 -9.46 -7.31 -14.82
N ALA A 360 -9.21 -7.14 -16.13
CA ALA A 360 -10.09 -7.63 -17.18
C ALA A 360 -10.27 -9.16 -17.14
N ALA A 361 -9.20 -9.91 -16.88
CA ALA A 361 -9.28 -11.37 -16.68
C ALA A 361 -10.13 -11.73 -15.45
N SER A 362 -9.93 -11.02 -14.34
CA SER A 362 -10.73 -11.21 -13.13
C SER A 362 -12.23 -10.94 -13.37
N HIS A 363 -12.54 -9.89 -14.16
CA HIS A 363 -13.92 -9.62 -14.57
C HIS A 363 -14.49 -10.70 -15.50
N LEU A 364 -13.68 -11.28 -16.38
CA LEU A 364 -14.08 -12.36 -17.27
C LEU A 364 -14.50 -13.62 -16.47
N HIS A 365 -13.71 -13.99 -15.46
CA HIS A 365 -14.04 -15.12 -14.56
C HIS A 365 -15.34 -14.91 -13.76
N LEU A 366 -15.67 -13.66 -13.44
CA LEU A 366 -16.93 -13.30 -12.79
C LEU A 366 -18.10 -13.08 -13.76
N SER A 367 -17.91 -13.31 -15.06
CA SER A 367 -18.88 -13.00 -16.12
C SER A 367 -19.32 -11.53 -16.16
N ASN A 368 -18.47 -10.63 -15.64
CA ASN A 368 -18.69 -9.18 -15.67
C ASN A 368 -18.20 -8.62 -17.01
N HIS A 369 -18.97 -8.84 -18.07
CA HIS A 369 -18.55 -8.56 -19.44
C HIS A 369 -18.37 -7.07 -19.74
N ALA A 370 -19.24 -6.18 -19.25
CA ALA A 370 -19.15 -4.75 -19.56
C ALA A 370 -17.88 -4.06 -18.97
N PRO A 371 -17.54 -4.24 -17.66
CA PRO A 371 -16.28 -3.74 -17.12
C PRO A 371 -15.04 -4.35 -17.81
N CYS A 372 -15.09 -5.64 -18.16
CA CYS A 372 -14.02 -6.32 -18.88
C CYS A 372 -13.73 -5.65 -20.23
N ILE A 373 -14.77 -5.38 -21.03
CA ILE A 373 -14.63 -4.72 -22.33
C ILE A 373 -14.02 -3.32 -22.17
N SER A 374 -14.49 -2.54 -21.18
CA SER A 374 -13.95 -1.21 -20.89
C SER A 374 -12.45 -1.25 -20.55
N ASP A 375 -12.03 -2.18 -19.69
CA ASP A 375 -10.62 -2.33 -19.32
C ASP A 375 -9.75 -2.77 -20.51
N CYS A 376 -10.26 -3.68 -21.35
CA CYS A 376 -9.58 -4.09 -22.57
C CYS A 376 -9.45 -2.95 -23.58
N ASP A 377 -10.47 -2.10 -23.73
CA ASP A 377 -10.43 -0.96 -24.65
C ASP A 377 -9.44 0.12 -24.19
N GLN A 378 -9.36 0.35 -22.87
CA GLN A 378 -8.33 1.24 -22.28
C GLN A 378 -6.93 0.67 -22.51
N ALA A 379 -6.72 -0.62 -22.25
CA ALA A 379 -5.43 -1.28 -22.44
C ALA A 379 -4.96 -1.24 -23.91
N LEU A 380 -5.85 -1.47 -24.88
CA LEU A 380 -5.54 -1.38 -26.31
C LEU A 380 -5.24 0.06 -26.76
N SER A 381 -5.90 1.05 -26.16
CA SER A 381 -5.62 2.46 -26.45
C SER A 381 -4.22 2.86 -25.96
N LEU A 382 -3.84 2.43 -24.75
CA LEU A 382 -2.50 2.66 -24.19
C LEU A 382 -1.40 1.97 -25.02
N LEU A 383 -1.61 0.73 -25.46
CA LEU A 383 -0.68 0.02 -26.32
C LEU A 383 -0.44 0.74 -27.66
N LYS A 384 -1.49 1.32 -28.23
CA LYS A 384 -1.41 2.10 -29.47
C LYS A 384 -0.67 3.43 -29.26
N GLU A 385 -0.89 4.09 -28.13
CA GLU A 385 -0.13 5.29 -27.76
C GLU A 385 1.36 4.99 -27.55
N GLU A 386 1.67 3.88 -26.88
CA GLU A 386 3.05 3.42 -26.67
C GLU A 386 3.74 3.07 -28.00
N GLU A 387 3.04 2.39 -28.91
CA GLU A 387 3.53 2.09 -30.25
C GLU A 387 3.86 3.35 -31.05
N LEU A 388 2.95 4.33 -31.06
CA LEU A 388 3.15 5.60 -31.76
C LEU A 388 4.36 6.37 -31.19
N PHE A 389 4.48 6.42 -29.87
CA PHE A 389 5.58 7.09 -29.18
C PHE A 389 6.94 6.47 -29.51
N LEU A 390 7.03 5.14 -29.60
CA LEU A 390 8.27 4.44 -29.92
C LEU A 390 8.68 4.59 -31.39
N ILE A 391 7.71 4.61 -32.31
CA ILE A 391 7.94 4.88 -33.73
C ILE A 391 8.47 6.31 -33.93
N GLU A 392 7.89 7.29 -33.23
CA GLU A 392 8.32 8.69 -33.32
C GLU A 392 9.74 8.91 -32.79
N ASN A 393 10.12 8.21 -31.72
CA ASN A 393 11.44 8.35 -31.09
C ASN A 393 12.53 7.42 -31.67
N LEU A 394 12.26 6.68 -32.76
CA LEU A 394 13.18 5.73 -33.40
C LEU A 394 13.81 4.71 -32.41
N SER A 395 13.07 4.32 -31.37
CA SER A 395 13.56 3.44 -30.30
C SER A 395 12.87 2.07 -30.31
N ASP A 396 12.19 1.69 -31.41
CA ASP A 396 11.51 0.41 -31.49
C ASP A 396 12.52 -0.73 -31.65
N THR A 397 12.69 -1.50 -30.58
CA THR A 397 13.46 -2.74 -30.62
C THR A 397 12.54 -3.89 -31.07
N PRO A 398 13.04 -4.85 -31.86
CA PRO A 398 12.23 -5.99 -32.31
C PRO A 398 11.67 -6.80 -31.12
N GLU A 399 12.39 -6.86 -30.00
CA GLU A 399 11.95 -7.50 -28.76
C GLU A 399 10.75 -6.77 -28.11
N ALA A 400 10.78 -5.44 -28.05
CA ALA A 400 9.67 -4.65 -27.51
C ALA A 400 8.42 -4.76 -28.40
N SER A 401 8.61 -4.77 -29.73
CA SER A 401 7.54 -4.99 -30.71
C SER A 401 6.87 -6.35 -30.51
N GLU A 402 7.65 -7.40 -30.26
CA GLU A 402 7.12 -8.74 -29.98
C GLU A 402 6.35 -8.80 -28.65
N LYS A 403 6.88 -8.18 -27.58
CA LYS A 403 6.19 -8.09 -26.27
C LYS A 403 4.82 -7.41 -26.41
N ARG A 404 4.75 -6.28 -27.13
CA ARG A 404 3.49 -5.56 -27.39
C ARG A 404 2.52 -6.39 -28.23
N ARG A 405 2.98 -7.11 -29.26
CA ARG A 405 2.11 -8.00 -30.05
C ARG A 405 1.48 -9.10 -29.19
N LYS A 406 2.28 -9.75 -28.32
CA LYS A 406 1.78 -10.78 -27.40
C LYS A 406 0.76 -10.22 -26.41
N ALA A 407 1.03 -9.06 -25.83
CA ALA A 407 0.10 -8.37 -24.93
C ALA A 407 -1.21 -8.01 -25.64
N THR A 408 -1.12 -7.46 -26.85
CA THR A 408 -2.27 -7.10 -27.70
C THR A 408 -3.12 -8.33 -28.01
N GLY A 409 -2.49 -9.45 -28.39
CA GLY A 409 -3.18 -10.72 -28.63
C GLY A 409 -3.98 -11.18 -27.40
N LYS A 410 -3.35 -11.23 -26.22
CA LYS A 410 -4.02 -11.62 -24.97
C LYS A 410 -5.22 -10.73 -24.63
N ILE A 411 -5.09 -9.41 -24.79
CA ILE A 411 -6.17 -8.45 -24.49
C ILE A 411 -7.33 -8.61 -25.49
N LEU A 412 -7.04 -8.80 -26.78
CA LEU A 412 -8.06 -9.06 -27.80
C LEU A 412 -8.85 -10.34 -27.51
N LEU A 413 -8.18 -11.40 -27.04
CA LEU A 413 -8.85 -12.64 -26.63
C LEU A 413 -9.78 -12.43 -25.44
N ARG A 414 -9.33 -11.72 -24.41
CA ARG A 414 -10.15 -11.39 -23.24
C ARG A 414 -11.38 -10.55 -23.65
N ARG A 415 -11.19 -9.57 -24.54
CA ARG A 415 -12.28 -8.74 -25.08
C ARG A 415 -13.25 -9.54 -25.95
N GLY A 416 -12.73 -10.42 -26.81
CA GLY A 416 -13.53 -11.30 -27.66
C GLY A 416 -14.40 -12.25 -26.83
N ALA A 417 -13.82 -12.86 -25.79
CA ALA A 417 -14.56 -13.72 -24.86
C ALA A 417 -15.63 -12.93 -24.08
N ALA A 418 -15.31 -11.73 -23.62
CA ALA A 418 -16.27 -10.87 -22.94
C ALA A 418 -17.42 -10.42 -23.86
N LYS A 419 -17.13 -10.05 -25.11
CA LYS A 419 -18.14 -9.68 -26.12
C LYS A 419 -19.03 -10.86 -26.50
N ALA A 420 -18.46 -12.06 -26.64
CA ALA A 420 -19.21 -13.28 -26.89
C ALA A 420 -20.18 -13.57 -25.72
N GLY A 421 -19.70 -13.47 -24.48
CA GLY A 421 -20.54 -13.62 -23.28
C GLY A 421 -21.62 -12.53 -23.15
N ALA A 422 -21.33 -11.31 -23.62
CA ALA A 422 -22.31 -10.22 -23.69
C ALA A 422 -23.31 -10.34 -24.86
N GLY A 423 -23.21 -11.38 -25.71
CA GLY A 423 -24.07 -11.58 -26.88
C GLY A 423 -23.68 -10.77 -28.13
N ASN A 424 -22.60 -9.99 -28.09
CA ASN A 424 -22.07 -9.29 -29.25
C ASN A 424 -21.13 -10.20 -30.06
N LEU A 425 -21.73 -11.15 -30.79
CA LEU A 425 -21.01 -12.18 -31.53
C LEU A 425 -20.21 -11.63 -32.72
N GLU A 426 -20.74 -10.60 -33.41
CA GLU A 426 -20.04 -9.94 -34.52
C GLU A 426 -18.76 -9.24 -34.04
N GLY A 427 -18.86 -8.48 -32.94
CA GLY A 427 -17.72 -7.82 -32.34
C GLY A 427 -16.69 -8.79 -31.76
N ALA A 428 -17.14 -9.93 -31.21
CA ALA A 428 -16.27 -11.00 -30.75
C ALA A 428 -15.49 -11.63 -31.91
N LYS A 429 -16.17 -11.90 -33.05
CA LYS A 429 -15.54 -12.47 -34.25
C LYS A 429 -14.36 -11.62 -34.74
N VAL A 430 -14.58 -10.30 -34.86
CA VAL A 430 -13.54 -9.35 -35.30
C VAL A 430 -12.32 -9.37 -34.37
N ASP A 431 -12.55 -9.50 -33.06
CA ASP A 431 -11.46 -9.53 -32.08
C ASP A 431 -10.67 -10.84 -32.13
N TYR A 432 -11.34 -11.96 -32.33
CA TYR A 432 -10.71 -13.26 -32.51
C TYR A 432 -9.92 -13.37 -33.83
N GLU A 433 -10.45 -12.82 -34.93
CA GLU A 433 -9.72 -12.72 -36.21
C GLU A 433 -8.43 -11.91 -36.06
N LYS A 434 -8.51 -10.73 -35.43
CA LYS A 434 -7.32 -9.90 -35.14
C LYS A 434 -6.33 -10.59 -34.19
N ALA A 435 -6.82 -11.34 -33.21
CA ALA A 435 -5.95 -12.11 -32.34
C ALA A 435 -5.22 -13.23 -33.11
N LEU A 436 -5.89 -13.88 -34.08
CA LEU A 436 -5.30 -14.91 -34.93
C LEU A 436 -4.29 -14.35 -35.94
N GLU A 437 -4.46 -13.11 -36.41
CA GLU A 437 -3.45 -12.41 -37.21
C GLU A 437 -2.14 -12.21 -36.43
N LEU A 438 -2.24 -11.97 -35.11
CA LEU A 438 -1.09 -11.77 -34.23
C LEU A 438 -0.46 -13.10 -33.78
N ASP A 439 -1.27 -14.12 -33.50
CA ASP A 439 -0.83 -15.46 -33.14
C ASP A 439 -1.58 -16.56 -33.93
N PRO A 440 -1.05 -16.93 -35.12
CA PRO A 440 -1.68 -17.93 -35.98
C PRO A 440 -1.66 -19.37 -35.43
N ARG A 441 -0.86 -19.64 -34.39
CA ARG A 441 -0.68 -20.99 -33.84
C ARG A 441 -1.68 -21.32 -32.74
N ASN A 442 -2.48 -20.35 -32.30
CA ASN A 442 -3.44 -20.55 -31.23
C ASN A 442 -4.68 -21.31 -31.71
N ASP A 443 -4.73 -22.61 -31.42
CA ASP A 443 -5.84 -23.49 -31.84
C ASP A 443 -7.11 -23.29 -31.01
N ALA A 444 -7.01 -22.78 -29.78
CA ALA A 444 -8.18 -22.46 -28.94
C ALA A 444 -9.02 -21.34 -29.58
N VAL A 445 -8.36 -20.32 -30.12
CA VAL A 445 -9.00 -19.18 -30.80
C VAL A 445 -9.70 -19.62 -32.08
N LYS A 446 -9.08 -20.53 -32.84
CA LYS A 446 -9.71 -21.12 -34.03
C LYS A 446 -10.97 -21.90 -33.65
N ALA A 447 -10.92 -22.68 -32.57
CA ALA A 447 -12.08 -23.42 -32.09
C ALA A 447 -13.23 -22.49 -31.64
N ASP A 448 -12.90 -21.40 -30.94
CA ASP A 448 -13.88 -20.39 -30.52
C ASP A 448 -14.47 -19.63 -31.72
N LEU A 449 -13.68 -19.32 -32.74
CA LEU A 449 -14.14 -18.71 -33.98
C LEU A 449 -15.12 -19.63 -34.72
N VAL A 450 -14.80 -20.92 -34.86
CA VAL A 450 -15.69 -21.92 -35.47
C VAL A 450 -17.00 -22.05 -34.69
N ARG A 451 -16.95 -21.97 -33.35
CA ARG A 451 -18.14 -21.98 -32.50
C ARG A 451 -19.00 -20.74 -32.70
N LEU A 452 -18.39 -19.56 -32.87
CA LEU A 452 -19.14 -18.34 -33.17
C LEU A 452 -19.78 -18.39 -34.56
N GLU A 453 -19.06 -18.89 -35.57
CA GLU A 453 -19.59 -18.99 -36.94
C GLU A 453 -20.75 -19.97 -37.09
N SER A 454 -20.82 -21.00 -36.24
CA SER A 454 -21.97 -21.90 -36.21
C SER A 454 -23.21 -21.32 -35.52
N VAL A 455 -23.03 -20.34 -34.62
CA VAL A 455 -24.12 -19.66 -33.90
C VAL A 455 -24.68 -18.46 -34.67
N VAL A 456 -23.88 -17.82 -35.53
CA VAL A 456 -24.28 -16.65 -36.33
C VAL A 456 -24.99 -17.04 -37.65
N ARG A 457 -24.95 -18.32 -38.05
CA ARG A 457 -25.72 -18.88 -39.19
C ARG A 457 -27.10 -19.33 -38.77
#